data_AF-A0A318IZB3-F1
#
_entry.id   AF-A0A318IZB3-F1
#
_cell.length_a   1.000
_cell.length_b   1.000
_cell.length_c   1.000
_cell.angle_alpha   90.00
_cell.angle_beta   90.00
_cell.angle_gamma   90.00
#
_symmetry.space_group_name_H-M   'P 1'
#
loop_
_entity.id
_entity.type
_entity.pdbx_description
1 polymer ?
#
loop_
_entity_poly.entity_id
_entity_poly.type
_entity_poly.pdbx_seq_one_letter_code
_entity_poly.pdbx_strand_id
1 'polypeptide(L)'
;MCEHDKHSKALTTETTPAGSRRRRIWDLSHECHCPVIGVCIPLPTLRRIVNKAMNGQAIAEDYEIHVGAISECGRRNRLSETIQQELEQRYARTIQEFRAAKTVEAVTHMWLAAIDKGDVAGAFWAALTHPRCNAELQDGLCRDMHMLQHQAGASVRIDINRFNALVEQNKLLTRELGRVQERHKHTLAEKTREIEQQNTQLIQLRAENIGKDSSIHFLSCDIAALKAEVPELETRQRLLKKIEQMAERQTEMENQVRELKQKLAEANKAAADMQEQAAEQSRQQPEEKIYPITLHLKQKTVLCVGGRSGNVPTYRDLIERIGGRFAHHDGGLEDNQSLLDASLAAADLVICQTGCISHTAYWRVKDFCKRTGKRCVFVENPSVSSLARGLEKFSEDEAAHAEMTSQ
;
A
#
# COMPACT_ATOMS: atom_id res chain seq x y z
N MET A 1 79.34 -42.87 -36.00
CA MET A 1 80.26 -42.85 -37.15
C MET A 1 79.71 -41.88 -38.19
N CYS A 2 80.27 -40.67 -38.21
CA CYS A 2 80.60 -39.90 -39.40
C CYS A 2 81.36 -38.67 -38.89
N GLU A 3 82.67 -38.84 -38.86
CA GLU A 3 83.65 -37.75 -38.81
C GLU A 3 83.53 -36.86 -40.06
N HIS A 4 84.23 -35.72 -40.03
CA HIS A 4 84.54 -34.71 -41.07
C HIS A 4 84.05 -33.34 -40.58
N ASP A 5 84.86 -32.30 -40.43
CA ASP A 5 86.28 -32.17 -40.65
C ASP A 5 86.80 -30.93 -39.88
N LYS A 6 88.08 -30.96 -39.53
CA LYS A 6 88.78 -29.94 -38.76
C LYS A 6 89.05 -28.71 -39.62
N HIS A 7 88.32 -27.63 -39.39
CA HIS A 7 88.79 -26.28 -39.68
C HIS A 7 88.85 -25.45 -38.40
N SER A 8 89.83 -25.81 -37.56
CA SER A 8 90.36 -24.91 -36.53
C SER A 8 91.12 -23.78 -37.25
N LYS A 9 90.38 -22.77 -37.70
CA LYS A 9 90.95 -21.49 -38.06
C LYS A 9 91.16 -20.76 -36.74
N ALA A 10 92.40 -20.73 -36.28
CA ALA A 10 92.82 -19.93 -35.14
C ALA A 10 92.38 -18.49 -35.37
N LEU A 11 91.26 -18.10 -34.76
CA LEU A 11 90.82 -16.72 -34.71
C LEU A 11 91.78 -16.05 -33.74
N THR A 12 92.77 -15.36 -34.30
CA THR A 12 93.63 -14.44 -33.59
C THR A 12 92.75 -13.50 -32.78
N THR A 13 92.67 -13.74 -31.47
CA THR A 13 92.09 -12.81 -30.51
C THR A 13 93.00 -11.59 -30.46
N GLU A 14 92.77 -10.66 -31.38
CA GLU A 14 93.26 -9.29 -31.27
C GLU A 14 92.66 -8.72 -29.98
N THR A 15 93.45 -8.80 -28.91
CA THR A 15 93.12 -8.20 -27.63
C THR A 15 93.27 -6.70 -27.83
N THR A 16 92.16 -6.03 -28.15
CA THR A 16 92.15 -4.57 -28.35
C THR A 16 92.61 -3.91 -27.05
N PRO A 17 93.53 -2.93 -27.07
CA PRO A 17 94.03 -2.30 -25.86
C PRO A 17 92.87 -1.69 -25.07
N ALA A 18 92.80 -1.99 -23.76
CA ALA A 18 91.80 -1.45 -22.85
C ALA A 18 92.00 0.06 -22.64
N GLY A 19 91.60 0.85 -23.64
CA GLY A 19 91.54 2.30 -23.55
C GLY A 19 90.44 2.73 -22.58
N SER A 20 90.67 3.82 -21.86
CA SER A 20 89.67 4.44 -20.97
C SER A 20 88.48 5.06 -21.74
N ARG A 21 88.51 5.03 -23.08
CA ARG A 21 87.52 5.69 -23.94
C ARG A 21 86.36 4.75 -24.27
N ARG A 22 85.15 5.31 -24.29
CA ARG A 22 83.98 4.61 -24.85
C ARG A 22 84.20 4.26 -26.32
N ARG A 23 83.75 3.06 -26.70
CA ARG A 23 83.72 2.58 -28.08
C ARG A 23 82.65 3.34 -28.87
N ARG A 24 82.85 3.48 -30.18
CA ARG A 24 81.88 4.04 -31.12
C ARG A 24 81.15 2.91 -31.83
N ILE A 25 80.07 3.22 -32.53
CA ILE A 25 79.24 2.22 -33.22
C ILE A 25 80.04 1.39 -34.23
N TRP A 26 80.99 2.01 -34.92
CA TRP A 26 81.90 1.35 -35.87
C TRP A 26 83.07 0.60 -35.21
N ASP A 27 83.21 0.68 -33.87
CA ASP A 27 84.18 -0.10 -33.11
C ASP A 27 83.54 -1.41 -32.56
N LEU A 28 82.24 -1.63 -32.80
CA LEU A 28 81.49 -2.80 -32.32
C LEU A 28 81.52 -3.95 -33.33
N SER A 29 81.35 -5.19 -32.85
CA SER A 29 81.18 -6.35 -33.75
C SER A 29 79.89 -6.25 -34.55
N HIS A 30 79.87 -6.89 -35.72
CA HIS A 30 78.72 -6.88 -36.63
C HIS A 30 77.42 -7.40 -35.98
N GLU A 31 77.56 -8.38 -35.09
CA GLU A 31 76.46 -9.01 -34.34
C GLU A 31 75.70 -8.00 -33.46
N CYS A 32 76.37 -6.95 -33.02
CA CYS A 32 75.81 -5.90 -32.19
C CYS A 32 74.97 -4.88 -32.98
N HIS A 33 75.22 -4.72 -34.27
CA HIS A 33 74.61 -3.62 -35.05
C HIS A 33 73.12 -3.82 -35.24
N CYS A 34 72.66 -5.03 -35.53
CA CYS A 34 71.22 -5.30 -35.67
C CYS A 34 70.42 -4.94 -34.41
N PRO A 35 70.76 -5.42 -33.20
CA PRO A 35 70.03 -5.04 -31.99
C PRO A 35 70.17 -3.55 -31.66
N VAL A 36 71.33 -2.93 -31.89
CA VAL A 36 71.49 -1.47 -31.68
C VAL A 36 70.55 -0.68 -32.60
N ILE A 37 70.54 -0.97 -33.89
CA ILE A 37 69.69 -0.26 -34.85
C ILE A 37 68.21 -0.56 -34.62
N GLY A 38 67.87 -1.82 -34.29
CA GLY A 38 66.49 -2.28 -34.14
C GLY A 38 65.83 -1.85 -32.83
N VAL A 39 66.60 -1.65 -31.76
CA VAL A 39 66.06 -1.34 -30.41
C VAL A 39 66.37 0.08 -29.97
N CYS A 40 67.58 0.58 -30.26
CA CYS A 40 68.02 1.89 -29.77
C CYS A 40 67.61 3.05 -30.70
N ILE A 41 67.05 2.77 -31.88
CA ILE A 41 66.65 3.81 -32.82
C ILE A 41 65.22 3.54 -33.29
N PRO A 42 64.27 4.45 -33.00
CA PRO A 42 62.93 4.35 -33.56
C PRO A 42 62.98 4.38 -35.09
N LEU A 43 62.23 3.49 -35.74
CA LEU A 43 62.20 3.36 -37.20
C LEU A 43 61.93 4.68 -37.96
N PRO A 44 61.02 5.58 -37.52
CA PRO A 44 60.85 6.89 -38.17
C PRO A 44 62.08 7.79 -38.06
N THR A 45 62.85 7.67 -36.97
CA THR A 45 64.11 8.40 -36.80
C THR A 45 65.19 7.81 -37.69
N LEU A 46 65.30 6.48 -37.76
CA LEU A 46 66.24 5.81 -38.66
C LEU A 46 66.00 6.22 -40.12
N ARG A 47 64.74 6.20 -40.58
CA ARG A 47 64.36 6.64 -41.93
C ARG A 47 64.79 8.08 -42.22
N ARG A 48 64.59 9.01 -41.26
CA ARG A 48 65.05 10.40 -41.41
C ARG A 48 66.58 10.50 -41.51
N ILE A 49 67.30 9.74 -40.70
CA ILE A 49 68.78 9.73 -40.69
C ILE A 49 69.31 9.18 -42.02
N VAL A 50 68.80 8.05 -42.49
CA VAL A 50 69.20 7.44 -43.77
C VAL A 50 68.87 8.36 -44.94
N ASN A 51 67.67 8.94 -44.99
CA ASN A 51 67.28 9.89 -46.03
C ASN A 51 68.22 11.09 -46.08
N LYS A 52 68.61 11.64 -44.92
CA LYS A 52 69.53 12.78 -44.84
C LYS A 52 70.95 12.41 -45.30
N ALA A 53 71.42 11.21 -44.96
CA ALA A 53 72.75 10.73 -45.36
C ALA A 53 72.83 10.43 -46.87
N MET A 54 71.72 9.98 -47.47
CA MET A 54 71.60 9.62 -48.90
C MET A 54 71.03 10.76 -49.77
N ASN A 55 71.21 12.02 -49.36
CA ASN A 55 70.78 13.20 -50.12
C ASN A 55 69.30 13.19 -50.56
N GLY A 56 68.42 12.55 -49.80
CA GLY A 56 66.97 12.50 -50.07
C GLY A 56 66.52 11.41 -51.05
N GLN A 57 67.39 10.47 -51.45
CA GLN A 57 67.09 9.45 -52.45
C GLN A 57 66.62 8.09 -51.90
N ALA A 58 66.46 7.94 -50.59
CA ALA A 58 66.07 6.65 -50.00
C ALA A 58 64.54 6.43 -50.09
N ILE A 59 64.10 5.94 -51.26
CA ILE A 59 62.81 5.25 -51.43
C ILE A 59 63.08 3.77 -51.18
N ALA A 60 63.11 3.39 -49.90
CA ALA A 60 63.39 2.02 -49.49
C ALA A 60 62.35 1.56 -48.46
N GLU A 61 62.05 0.26 -48.45
CA GLU A 61 61.21 -0.36 -47.44
C GLU A 61 61.90 -0.35 -46.08
N ASP A 62 61.14 -0.46 -44.98
CA ASP A 62 61.69 -0.40 -43.63
C ASP A 62 62.77 -1.47 -43.38
N TYR A 63 62.61 -2.66 -43.96
CA TYR A 63 63.61 -3.73 -43.90
C TYR A 63 64.92 -3.33 -44.60
N GLU A 64 64.84 -2.76 -45.79
CA GLU A 64 66.01 -2.33 -46.57
C GLU A 64 66.76 -1.18 -45.87
N ILE A 65 66.02 -0.22 -45.30
CA ILE A 65 66.59 0.86 -44.49
C ILE A 65 67.34 0.29 -43.28
N HIS A 66 66.77 -0.70 -42.61
CA HIS A 66 67.37 -1.34 -41.44
C HIS A 66 68.64 -2.12 -41.80
N VAL A 67 68.58 -3.00 -42.80
CA VAL A 67 69.73 -3.81 -43.24
C VAL A 67 70.84 -2.93 -43.80
N GLY A 68 70.49 -1.92 -44.60
CA GLY A 68 71.45 -0.94 -45.13
C GLY A 68 72.16 -0.17 -44.00
N ALA A 69 71.42 0.28 -42.99
CA ALA A 69 72.00 0.94 -41.83
C ALA A 69 72.92 0.01 -41.02
N ILE A 70 72.58 -1.27 -40.85
CA ILE A 70 73.44 -2.27 -40.19
C ILE A 70 74.78 -2.39 -40.93
N SER A 71 74.73 -2.61 -42.25
CA SER A 71 75.93 -2.77 -43.08
C SER A 71 76.85 -1.56 -42.98
N GLU A 72 76.28 -0.35 -43.02
CA GLU A 72 77.04 0.89 -42.94
C GLU A 72 77.59 1.20 -41.53
N CYS A 73 77.11 0.54 -40.47
CA CYS A 73 77.61 0.75 -39.11
C CYS A 73 78.94 0.04 -38.84
N GLY A 74 79.35 -0.94 -39.66
CA GLY A 74 80.62 -1.65 -39.50
C GLY A 74 81.86 -0.84 -39.86
N ARG A 75 81.71 0.37 -40.40
CA ARG A 75 82.80 1.27 -40.78
C ARG A 75 82.42 2.71 -40.46
N ARG A 76 83.43 3.58 -40.33
CA ARG A 76 83.20 5.02 -40.15
C ARG A 76 82.85 5.68 -41.49
N ASN A 77 81.66 6.26 -41.58
CA ASN A 77 81.11 6.99 -42.73
C ASN A 77 80.10 8.04 -42.25
N ARG A 78 79.50 8.80 -43.18
CA ARG A 78 78.52 9.87 -42.83
C ARG A 78 77.29 9.32 -42.10
N LEU A 79 76.82 8.13 -42.48
CA LEU A 79 75.62 7.53 -41.89
C LEU A 79 75.88 7.06 -40.45
N SER A 80 76.93 6.27 -40.23
CA SER A 80 77.34 5.79 -38.91
C SER A 80 77.72 6.93 -37.96
N GLU A 81 78.30 8.04 -38.44
CA GLU A 81 78.52 9.24 -37.64
C GLU A 81 77.21 9.92 -37.21
N THR A 82 76.22 9.99 -38.10
CA THR A 82 74.91 10.57 -37.77
C THR A 82 74.15 9.68 -36.79
N ILE A 83 74.21 8.36 -36.98
CA ILE A 83 73.64 7.37 -36.06
C ILE A 83 74.32 7.45 -34.69
N GLN A 84 75.65 7.52 -34.65
CA GLN A 84 76.41 7.71 -33.43
C GLN A 84 75.96 8.97 -32.69
N GLN A 85 75.81 10.10 -33.39
CA GLN A 85 75.35 11.36 -32.78
C GLN A 85 73.94 11.23 -32.21
N GLU A 86 73.01 10.60 -32.94
CA GLU A 86 71.65 10.35 -32.47
C GLU A 86 71.65 9.52 -31.17
N LEU A 87 72.41 8.43 -31.13
CA LEU A 87 72.50 7.56 -29.96
C LEU A 87 73.13 8.28 -28.75
N GLU A 88 74.19 9.06 -28.95
CA GLU A 88 74.82 9.86 -27.89
C GLU A 88 73.86 10.92 -27.35
N GLN A 89 73.11 11.61 -28.22
CA GLN A 89 72.16 12.64 -27.80
C GLN A 89 70.95 12.04 -27.09
N ARG A 90 70.34 11.00 -27.67
CA ARG A 90 69.14 10.36 -27.15
C ARG A 90 69.35 9.74 -25.78
N TYR A 91 70.52 9.13 -25.57
CA TYR A 91 70.82 8.38 -24.35
C TYR A 91 71.86 9.07 -23.46
N ALA A 92 72.06 10.39 -23.63
CA ALA A 92 73.06 11.16 -22.88
C ALA A 92 72.97 10.96 -21.36
N ARG A 93 71.75 10.94 -20.81
CA ARG A 93 71.51 10.70 -19.38
C ARG A 93 71.95 9.30 -18.95
N THR A 94 71.49 8.27 -19.62
CA THR A 94 71.83 6.87 -19.30
C THR A 94 73.33 6.61 -19.47
N ILE A 95 73.95 7.17 -20.51
CA ILE A 95 75.41 7.12 -20.71
C ILE A 95 76.14 7.76 -19.52
N GLN A 96 75.65 8.90 -19.03
CA GLN A 96 76.23 9.58 -17.88
C GLN A 96 76.06 8.79 -16.58
N GLU A 97 74.94 8.11 -16.39
CA GLU A 97 74.71 7.21 -15.25
C GLU A 97 75.68 6.02 -15.28
N PHE A 98 75.83 5.35 -16.43
CA PHE A 98 76.76 4.22 -16.61
C PHE A 98 78.23 4.59 -16.42
N ARG A 99 78.60 5.86 -16.63
CA ARG A 99 79.97 6.35 -16.41
C ARG A 99 80.47 6.15 -14.97
N ALA A 100 79.57 6.04 -13.99
CA ALA A 100 79.94 5.78 -12.60
C ALA A 100 80.47 4.34 -12.39
N ALA A 101 80.13 3.40 -13.28
CA ALA A 101 80.57 2.01 -13.20
C ALA A 101 82.08 1.90 -13.53
N LYS A 102 82.87 1.38 -12.58
CA LYS A 102 84.33 1.24 -12.74
C LYS A 102 84.77 -0.18 -13.09
N THR A 103 83.87 -1.16 -13.01
CA THR A 103 84.16 -2.58 -13.23
C THR A 103 83.16 -3.21 -14.19
N VAL A 104 83.47 -4.41 -14.71
CA VAL A 104 82.58 -5.16 -15.62
C VAL A 104 81.31 -5.56 -14.88
N GLU A 105 81.44 -5.96 -13.62
CA GLU A 105 80.33 -6.40 -12.74
C GLU A 105 79.36 -5.25 -12.48
N ALA A 106 79.87 -4.03 -12.28
CA ALA A 106 79.04 -2.85 -12.09
C ALA A 106 78.21 -2.52 -13.35
N VAL A 107 78.81 -2.61 -14.54
CA VAL A 107 78.07 -2.42 -15.81
C VAL A 107 77.02 -3.52 -15.98
N THR A 108 77.38 -4.76 -15.68
CA THR A 108 76.48 -5.93 -15.74
C THR A 108 75.27 -5.74 -14.82
N HIS A 109 75.51 -5.31 -13.57
CA HIS A 109 74.44 -5.05 -12.62
C HIS A 109 73.50 -3.93 -13.10
N MET A 110 74.05 -2.85 -13.66
CA MET A 110 73.23 -1.76 -14.22
C MET A 110 72.40 -2.21 -15.43
N TRP A 111 72.94 -3.12 -16.26
CA TRP A 111 72.21 -3.74 -17.36
C TRP A 111 71.04 -4.60 -16.87
N LEU A 112 71.29 -5.52 -15.95
CA LEU A 112 70.23 -6.38 -15.37
C LEU A 112 69.13 -5.55 -14.71
N ALA A 113 69.49 -4.50 -13.97
CA ALA A 113 68.53 -3.57 -13.37
C ALA A 113 67.70 -2.81 -14.41
N ALA A 114 68.23 -2.59 -15.63
CA ALA A 114 67.49 -1.97 -16.73
C ALA A 114 66.52 -2.97 -17.39
N ILE A 115 66.91 -4.24 -17.50
CA ILE A 115 66.01 -5.32 -17.93
C ILE A 115 64.80 -5.42 -17.00
N ASP A 116 65.03 -5.45 -15.68
CA ASP A 116 63.96 -5.55 -14.69
C ASP A 116 62.98 -4.36 -14.74
N LYS A 117 63.47 -3.18 -15.14
CA LYS A 117 62.66 -1.97 -15.33
C LYS A 117 61.97 -1.89 -16.69
N GLY A 118 62.37 -2.70 -17.66
CA GLY A 118 61.89 -2.66 -19.04
C GLY A 118 62.41 -1.49 -19.89
N ASP A 119 63.36 -0.68 -19.40
CA ASP A 119 63.99 0.42 -20.15
C ASP A 119 65.39 0.01 -20.64
N VAL A 120 65.41 -0.84 -21.67
CA VAL A 120 66.62 -1.53 -22.11
C VAL A 120 67.39 -0.79 -23.20
N ALA A 121 66.76 0.09 -23.97
CA ALA A 121 67.37 0.67 -25.16
C ALA A 121 68.58 1.58 -24.84
N GLY A 122 68.45 2.47 -23.86
CA GLY A 122 69.54 3.34 -23.45
C GLY A 122 70.62 2.62 -22.67
N ALA A 123 70.22 1.67 -21.81
CA ALA A 123 71.14 0.86 -21.02
C ALA A 123 71.99 -0.05 -21.91
N PHE A 124 71.39 -0.66 -22.95
CA PHE A 124 72.10 -1.49 -23.92
C PHE A 124 73.19 -0.70 -24.64
N TRP A 125 72.86 0.47 -25.21
CA TRP A 125 73.84 1.32 -25.87
C TRP A 125 74.95 1.78 -24.91
N ALA A 126 74.58 2.22 -23.71
CA ALA A 126 75.53 2.71 -22.70
C ALA A 126 76.49 1.59 -22.24
N ALA A 127 75.98 0.40 -21.96
CA ALA A 127 76.75 -0.76 -21.54
C ALA A 127 77.67 -1.28 -22.67
N LEU A 128 77.14 -1.44 -23.88
CA LEU A 128 77.86 -1.99 -25.02
C LEU A 128 79.07 -1.13 -25.42
N THR A 129 78.93 0.19 -25.34
CA THR A 129 79.99 1.14 -25.66
C THR A 129 80.89 1.48 -24.48
N HIS A 130 80.61 0.95 -23.28
CA HIS A 130 81.33 1.28 -22.06
C HIS A 130 82.80 0.83 -22.11
N PRO A 131 83.78 1.55 -21.52
CA PRO A 131 85.19 1.14 -21.51
C PRO A 131 85.46 -0.16 -20.74
N ARG A 132 84.53 -0.55 -19.85
CA ARG A 132 84.56 -1.80 -19.09
C ARG A 132 83.76 -2.94 -19.74
N CYS A 133 83.22 -2.73 -20.94
CA CYS A 133 82.57 -3.80 -21.68
C CYS A 133 83.63 -4.65 -22.38
N ASN A 134 83.88 -5.85 -21.82
CA ASN A 134 84.75 -6.85 -22.43
C ASN A 134 83.95 -7.72 -23.43
N ALA A 135 84.64 -8.62 -24.13
CA ALA A 135 84.00 -9.47 -25.13
C ALA A 135 82.90 -10.38 -24.55
N GLU A 136 83.10 -10.89 -23.33
CA GLU A 136 82.12 -11.74 -22.64
C GLU A 136 80.84 -10.98 -22.29
N LEU A 137 80.96 -9.79 -21.70
CA LEU A 137 79.82 -8.94 -21.41
C LEU A 137 79.11 -8.51 -22.70
N GLN A 138 79.85 -8.18 -23.75
CA GLN A 138 79.27 -7.84 -25.05
C GLN A 138 78.40 -8.99 -25.61
N ASP A 139 78.91 -10.22 -25.62
CA ASP A 139 78.15 -11.40 -26.08
C ASP A 139 76.90 -11.61 -25.20
N GLY A 140 77.04 -11.50 -23.88
CA GLY A 140 75.92 -11.55 -22.94
C GLY A 140 74.83 -10.51 -23.22
N LEU A 141 75.21 -9.23 -23.37
CA LEU A 141 74.30 -8.14 -23.71
C LEU A 141 73.52 -8.42 -25.00
N CYS A 142 74.21 -8.88 -26.04
CA CYS A 142 73.59 -9.16 -27.34
C CYS A 142 72.62 -10.35 -27.27
N ARG A 143 72.96 -11.41 -26.53
CA ARG A 143 72.08 -12.56 -26.30
C ARG A 143 70.84 -12.18 -25.51
N ASP A 144 71.00 -11.42 -24.43
CA ASP A 144 69.88 -10.90 -23.64
C ASP A 144 68.93 -10.08 -24.51
N MET A 145 69.49 -9.15 -25.30
CA MET A 145 68.70 -8.31 -26.19
C MET A 145 67.94 -9.13 -27.25
N HIS A 146 68.58 -10.13 -27.84
CA HIS A 146 67.94 -11.03 -28.79
C HIS A 146 66.72 -11.74 -28.17
N MET A 147 66.86 -12.26 -26.95
CA MET A 147 65.75 -12.92 -26.25
C MET A 147 64.62 -11.94 -25.91
N LEU A 148 64.95 -10.73 -25.47
CA LEU A 148 63.96 -9.69 -25.17
C LEU A 148 63.16 -9.29 -26.42
N GLN A 149 63.80 -9.14 -27.57
CA GLN A 149 63.11 -8.84 -28.83
C GLN A 149 62.16 -9.99 -29.24
N HIS A 150 62.56 -11.25 -29.06
CA HIS A 150 61.69 -12.40 -29.30
C HIS A 150 60.45 -12.41 -28.39
N GLN A 151 60.64 -12.12 -27.10
CA GLN A 151 59.55 -12.06 -26.12
C GLN A 151 58.59 -10.89 -26.40
N ALA A 152 59.13 -9.70 -26.68
CA ALA A 152 58.33 -8.54 -27.05
C ALA A 152 57.47 -8.82 -28.29
N GLY A 153 58.05 -9.44 -29.32
CA GLY A 153 57.31 -9.85 -30.51
C GLY A 153 56.22 -10.89 -30.22
N ALA A 154 56.43 -11.79 -29.24
CA ALA A 154 55.41 -12.75 -28.82
C ALA A 154 54.25 -12.09 -28.05
N SER A 155 54.55 -11.16 -27.14
CA SER A 155 53.54 -10.41 -26.39
C SER A 155 52.65 -9.58 -27.32
N VAL A 156 53.26 -8.86 -28.26
CA VAL A 156 52.52 -8.03 -29.23
C VAL A 156 51.50 -8.86 -30.03
N ARG A 157 51.83 -10.11 -30.38
CA ARG A 157 50.87 -11.00 -31.07
C ARG A 157 49.67 -11.36 -30.18
N ILE A 158 49.89 -11.62 -28.90
CA ILE A 158 48.81 -11.87 -27.93
C ILE A 158 47.95 -10.62 -27.76
N ASP A 159 48.59 -9.45 -27.64
CA ASP A 159 47.91 -8.17 -27.48
C ASP A 159 47.06 -7.81 -28.71
N ILE A 160 47.58 -8.03 -29.92
CA ILE A 160 46.83 -7.85 -31.17
C ILE A 160 45.60 -8.76 -31.21
N ASN A 161 45.75 -10.04 -30.85
CA ASN A 161 44.63 -10.98 -30.83
C ASN A 161 43.56 -10.55 -29.82
N ARG A 162 43.98 -10.13 -28.62
CA ARG A 162 43.06 -9.63 -27.58
C ARG A 162 42.38 -8.34 -28.01
N PHE A 163 43.11 -7.42 -28.64
CA PHE A 163 42.58 -6.18 -29.18
C PHE A 163 41.52 -6.46 -30.25
N ASN A 164 41.81 -7.35 -31.20
CA ASN A 164 40.86 -7.73 -32.25
C ASN A 164 39.59 -8.38 -31.66
N ALA A 165 39.73 -9.23 -30.65
CA ALA A 165 38.58 -9.82 -29.95
C ALA A 165 37.72 -8.74 -29.27
N LEU A 166 38.33 -7.74 -28.62
CA LEU A 166 37.61 -6.61 -28.02
C LEU A 166 36.92 -5.74 -29.07
N VAL A 167 37.54 -5.53 -30.22
CA VAL A 167 36.94 -4.79 -31.34
C VAL A 167 35.69 -5.51 -31.85
N GLU A 168 35.74 -6.84 -32.02
CA GLU A 168 34.57 -7.61 -32.43
C GLU A 168 33.45 -7.62 -31.38
N GLN A 169 33.79 -7.75 -30.09
CA GLN A 169 32.81 -7.62 -29.01
C GLN A 169 32.15 -6.24 -28.98
N ASN A 170 32.92 -5.16 -29.17
CA ASN A 170 32.37 -3.81 -29.24
C ASN A 170 31.40 -3.65 -30.42
N LYS A 171 31.72 -4.22 -31.60
CA LYS A 171 30.81 -4.22 -32.74
C LYS A 171 29.49 -4.94 -32.44
N LEU A 172 29.54 -6.08 -31.75
CA LEU A 172 28.34 -6.83 -31.36
C LEU A 172 27.49 -6.04 -30.38
N LEU A 173 28.09 -5.52 -29.30
CA LEU A 173 27.39 -4.71 -28.30
C LEU A 173 26.77 -3.46 -28.91
N THR A 174 27.47 -2.78 -29.82
CA THR A 174 26.93 -1.61 -30.54
C THR A 174 25.68 -1.95 -31.34
N ARG A 175 25.67 -3.11 -32.03
CA ARG A 175 24.49 -3.58 -32.77
C ARG A 175 23.33 -3.92 -31.84
N GLU A 176 23.59 -4.60 -30.72
CA GLU A 176 22.55 -4.95 -29.74
C GLU A 176 21.95 -3.71 -29.08
N LEU A 177 22.80 -2.75 -28.70
CA LEU A 177 22.37 -1.45 -28.18
C LEU A 177 21.45 -0.74 -29.17
N GLY A 178 21.83 -0.70 -30.46
CA GLY A 178 20.99 -0.13 -31.51
C GLY A 178 19.62 -0.81 -31.62
N ARG A 179 19.57 -2.14 -31.53
CA ARG A 179 18.30 -2.90 -31.55
C ARG A 179 17.42 -2.61 -30.33
N VAL A 180 18.01 -2.48 -29.14
CA VAL A 180 17.27 -2.14 -27.91
C VAL A 180 16.75 -0.70 -28.00
N GLN A 181 17.58 0.24 -28.43
CA GLN A 181 17.18 1.64 -28.61
C GLN A 181 16.02 1.78 -29.60
N GLU A 182 16.05 1.05 -30.72
CA GLU A 182 14.97 1.11 -31.71
C GLU A 182 13.66 0.56 -31.16
N ARG A 183 13.69 -0.59 -30.46
CA ARG A 183 12.51 -1.14 -29.77
C ARG A 183 11.95 -0.16 -28.74
N HIS A 184 12.82 0.50 -27.98
CA HIS A 184 12.40 1.47 -26.98
C HIS A 184 11.78 2.71 -27.60
N LYS A 185 12.36 3.25 -28.68
CA LYS A 185 11.78 4.36 -29.46
C LYS A 185 10.40 4.01 -30.01
N HIS A 186 10.24 2.80 -30.56
CA HIS A 186 8.95 2.34 -31.06
C HIS A 186 7.89 2.31 -29.95
N THR A 187 8.21 1.65 -28.83
CA THR A 187 7.30 1.54 -27.70
C THR A 187 6.95 2.92 -27.14
N LEU A 188 7.92 3.82 -27.03
CA LEU A 188 7.70 5.19 -26.56
C LEU A 188 6.76 5.95 -27.51
N ALA A 189 6.95 5.83 -28.82
CA ALA A 189 6.08 6.48 -29.81
C ALA A 189 4.64 5.95 -29.75
N GLU A 190 4.45 4.64 -29.56
CA GLU A 190 3.13 4.03 -29.34
C GLU A 190 2.46 4.59 -28.08
N LYS A 191 3.19 4.63 -26.96
CA LYS A 191 2.65 5.17 -25.69
C LYS A 191 2.34 6.66 -25.76
N THR A 192 3.15 7.46 -26.45
CA THR A 192 2.84 8.87 -26.68
C THR A 192 1.54 9.02 -27.47
N ARG A 193 1.31 8.22 -28.51
CA ARG A 193 0.05 8.24 -29.28
C ARG A 193 -1.15 7.83 -28.44
N GLU A 194 -1.01 6.78 -27.61
CA GLU A 194 -2.08 6.35 -26.70
C GLU A 194 -2.44 7.48 -25.71
N ILE A 195 -1.44 8.16 -25.14
CA ILE A 195 -1.65 9.29 -24.22
C ILE A 195 -2.36 10.45 -24.92
N GLU A 196 -1.95 10.79 -26.14
CA GLU A 196 -2.60 11.85 -26.92
C GLU A 196 -4.08 11.52 -27.18
N GLN A 197 -4.38 10.29 -27.61
CA GLN A 197 -5.76 9.83 -27.84
C GLN A 197 -6.61 9.88 -26.57
N GLN A 198 -6.07 9.38 -25.45
CA GLN A 198 -6.75 9.41 -24.15
C GLN A 198 -7.00 10.85 -23.67
N ASN A 199 -6.03 11.75 -23.87
CA ASN A 199 -6.21 13.16 -23.53
C ASN A 199 -7.29 13.84 -24.38
N THR A 200 -7.35 13.54 -25.68
CA THR A 200 -8.44 14.04 -26.54
C THR A 200 -9.81 13.54 -26.05
N GLN A 201 -9.93 12.24 -25.73
CA GLN A 201 -11.16 11.68 -25.19
C GLN A 201 -11.56 12.29 -23.84
N LEU A 202 -10.59 12.51 -22.95
CA LEU A 202 -10.85 13.17 -21.66
C LEU A 202 -11.35 14.61 -21.84
N ILE A 203 -10.77 15.37 -22.77
CA ILE A 203 -11.22 16.73 -23.09
C ILE A 203 -12.66 16.70 -23.62
N GLN A 204 -12.97 15.77 -24.53
CA GLN A 204 -14.32 15.63 -25.09
C GLN A 204 -15.35 15.27 -24.02
N LEU A 205 -15.06 14.26 -23.18
CA LEU A 205 -15.95 13.85 -22.09
C LEU A 205 -16.17 14.96 -21.06
N ARG A 206 -15.13 15.76 -20.77
CA ARG A 206 -15.27 16.94 -19.90
C ARG A 206 -16.21 17.97 -20.51
N ALA A 207 -16.07 18.27 -21.81
CA ALA A 207 -16.96 19.20 -22.50
C ALA A 207 -18.42 18.71 -22.49
N GLU A 208 -18.64 17.41 -22.75
CA GLU A 208 -19.97 16.78 -22.70
C GLU A 208 -20.59 16.86 -21.29
N ASN A 209 -19.82 16.58 -20.23
CA ASN A 209 -20.30 16.70 -18.86
C ASN A 209 -20.67 18.14 -18.49
N ILE A 210 -19.83 19.13 -18.85
CA ILE A 210 -20.15 20.55 -18.64
C ILE A 210 -21.45 20.94 -19.36
N GLY A 211 -21.65 20.45 -20.58
CA GLY A 211 -22.88 20.67 -21.35
C GLY A 211 -24.12 20.07 -20.67
N LYS A 212 -24.00 18.84 -20.14
CA LYS A 212 -25.06 18.18 -19.38
C LYS A 212 -25.36 18.91 -18.07
N ASP A 213 -24.35 19.29 -17.30
CA ASP A 213 -24.52 20.02 -16.03
C ASP A 213 -25.20 21.37 -16.26
N SER A 214 -24.82 22.08 -17.34
CA SER A 214 -25.46 23.33 -17.74
C SER A 214 -26.94 23.13 -18.11
N SER A 215 -27.25 22.04 -18.82
CA SER A 215 -28.63 21.70 -19.19
C SER A 215 -29.48 21.30 -17.96
N ILE A 216 -28.91 20.51 -17.06
CA ILE A 216 -29.55 20.13 -15.78
C ILE A 216 -29.84 21.37 -14.95
N HIS A 217 -28.88 22.30 -14.86
CA HIS A 217 -29.05 23.55 -14.14
C HIS A 217 -30.19 24.38 -14.75
N PHE A 218 -30.21 24.56 -16.08
CA PHE A 218 -31.27 25.31 -16.76
C PHE A 218 -32.66 24.68 -16.53
N LEU A 219 -32.79 23.37 -16.73
CA LEU A 219 -34.05 22.65 -16.47
C LEU A 219 -34.47 22.72 -15.00
N SER A 220 -33.51 22.72 -14.07
CA SER A 220 -33.81 22.87 -12.64
C SER A 220 -34.34 24.27 -12.32
N CYS A 221 -33.77 25.31 -12.94
CA CYS A 221 -34.29 26.68 -12.85
C CYS A 221 -35.70 26.79 -13.44
N ASP A 222 -35.95 26.21 -14.63
CA ASP A 222 -37.27 26.22 -15.27
C ASP A 222 -38.31 25.51 -14.41
N ILE A 223 -37.99 24.34 -13.85
CA ILE A 223 -38.87 23.62 -12.93
C ILE A 223 -39.16 24.47 -11.68
N ALA A 224 -38.16 25.15 -11.14
CA ALA A 224 -38.36 26.03 -9.99
C ALA A 224 -39.27 27.22 -10.34
N ALA A 225 -39.09 27.83 -11.51
CA ALA A 225 -39.93 28.92 -12.00
C ALA A 225 -41.38 28.47 -12.22
N LEU A 226 -41.60 27.36 -12.91
CA LEU A 226 -42.94 26.79 -13.14
C LEU A 226 -43.65 26.42 -11.82
N LYS A 227 -42.90 25.89 -10.84
CA LYS A 227 -43.46 25.63 -9.49
C LYS A 227 -43.85 26.92 -8.79
N ALA A 228 -43.08 28.00 -8.95
CA ALA A 228 -43.40 29.30 -8.38
C ALA A 228 -44.63 29.95 -9.02
N GLU A 229 -44.89 29.70 -10.31
CA GLU A 229 -46.11 30.16 -11.01
C GLU A 229 -47.38 29.44 -10.55
N VAL A 230 -47.26 28.23 -9.97
CA VAL A 230 -48.40 27.44 -9.45
C VAL A 230 -48.22 27.12 -7.97
N PRO A 231 -48.26 28.13 -7.07
CA PRO A 231 -47.98 27.94 -5.64
C PRO A 231 -49.00 27.02 -4.95
N GLU A 232 -50.22 26.90 -5.47
CA GLU A 232 -51.24 26.01 -4.93
C GLU A 232 -51.13 24.55 -5.40
N LEU A 233 -50.18 24.21 -6.28
CA LEU A 233 -50.06 22.86 -6.84
C LEU A 233 -49.85 21.80 -5.75
N GLU A 234 -48.95 22.06 -4.80
CA GLU A 234 -48.68 21.15 -3.69
C GLU A 234 -49.91 20.99 -2.78
N THR A 235 -50.59 22.09 -2.48
CA THR A 235 -51.82 22.09 -1.69
C THR A 235 -52.91 21.29 -2.40
N ARG A 236 -53.08 21.48 -3.71
CA ARG A 236 -54.04 20.75 -4.54
C ARG A 236 -53.73 19.26 -4.60
N GLN A 237 -52.46 18.86 -4.74
CA GLN A 237 -52.04 17.45 -4.69
C GLN A 237 -52.31 16.82 -3.33
N ARG A 238 -52.03 17.52 -2.23
CA ARG A 238 -52.34 17.05 -0.86
C ARG A 238 -53.85 16.90 -0.65
N LEU A 239 -54.64 17.86 -1.13
CA LEU A 239 -56.10 17.80 -1.06
C LEU A 239 -56.67 16.63 -1.85
N LEU A 240 -56.18 16.38 -3.07
CA LEU A 240 -56.58 15.22 -3.88
C LEU A 240 -56.30 13.90 -3.16
N LYS A 241 -55.09 13.74 -2.61
CA LYS A 241 -54.73 12.54 -1.82
C LYS A 241 -55.62 12.37 -0.59
N LYS A 242 -55.99 13.47 0.07
CA LYS A 242 -56.90 13.44 1.22
C LYS A 242 -58.33 13.08 0.82
N ILE A 243 -58.80 13.57 -0.33
CA ILE A 243 -60.11 13.19 -0.89
C ILE A 243 -60.14 11.70 -1.21
N GLU A 244 -59.09 11.16 -1.82
CA GLU A 244 -58.96 9.73 -2.12
C GLU A 244 -59.03 8.88 -0.84
N GLN A 245 -58.26 9.24 0.19
CA GLN A 245 -58.31 8.57 1.50
C GLN A 245 -59.69 8.66 2.18
N MET A 246 -60.35 9.81 2.08
CA MET A 246 -61.70 9.99 2.63
C MET A 246 -62.73 9.16 1.87
N ALA A 247 -62.60 9.05 0.54
CA ALA A 247 -63.48 8.25 -0.29
C ALA A 247 -63.32 6.75 0.02
N GLU A 248 -62.08 6.25 0.16
CA GLU A 248 -61.82 4.88 0.60
C GLU A 248 -62.50 4.59 1.94
N ARG A 249 -62.29 5.47 2.92
CA ARG A 249 -62.90 5.33 4.25
C ARG A 249 -64.42 5.41 4.24
N GLN A 250 -64.99 6.23 3.34
CA GLN A 250 -66.42 6.30 3.15
C GLN A 250 -66.96 4.97 2.61
N THR A 251 -66.32 4.39 1.60
CA THR A 251 -66.74 3.08 1.06
C THR A 251 -66.62 1.98 2.11
N GLU A 252 -65.59 2.01 2.95
CA GLU A 252 -65.42 1.06 4.05
C GLU A 252 -66.54 1.20 5.09
N MET A 253 -66.87 2.44 5.51
CA MET A 253 -67.99 2.67 6.42
C MET A 253 -69.34 2.30 5.82
N GLU A 254 -69.57 2.56 4.53
CA GLU A 254 -70.80 2.15 3.84
C GLU A 254 -70.95 0.62 3.79
N ASN A 255 -69.84 -0.11 3.61
CA ASN A 255 -69.82 -1.57 3.68
C ASN A 255 -70.09 -2.06 5.10
N GLN A 256 -69.50 -1.45 6.13
CA GLN A 256 -69.78 -1.78 7.53
C GLN A 256 -71.25 -1.52 7.89
N VAL A 257 -71.83 -0.40 7.45
CA VAL A 257 -73.25 -0.09 7.66
C VAL A 257 -74.14 -1.13 6.97
N ARG A 258 -73.77 -1.56 5.76
CA ARG A 258 -74.51 -2.61 5.03
C ARG A 258 -74.45 -3.94 5.75
N GLU A 259 -73.27 -4.34 6.22
CA GLU A 259 -73.06 -5.57 6.97
C GLU A 259 -73.82 -5.55 8.31
N LEU A 260 -73.77 -4.44 9.06
CA LEU A 260 -74.53 -4.28 10.29
C LEU A 260 -76.04 -4.31 10.04
N LYS A 261 -76.54 -3.69 8.96
CA LYS A 261 -77.95 -3.77 8.57
C LYS A 261 -78.37 -5.20 8.22
N GLN A 262 -77.52 -5.97 7.54
CA GLN A 262 -77.77 -7.39 7.26
C GLN A 262 -77.81 -8.21 8.54
N LYS A 263 -76.81 -8.07 9.42
CA LYS A 263 -76.78 -8.73 10.73
C LYS A 263 -77.99 -8.38 11.58
N LEU A 264 -78.45 -7.13 11.54
CA LEU A 264 -79.63 -6.68 12.27
C LEU A 264 -80.93 -7.24 11.67
N ALA A 265 -81.02 -7.36 10.34
CA ALA A 265 -82.15 -8.02 9.68
C ALA A 265 -82.19 -9.53 9.99
N GLU A 266 -81.03 -10.20 10.00
CA GLU A 266 -80.88 -11.60 10.38
C GLU A 266 -81.22 -11.82 11.86
N ALA A 267 -80.72 -10.96 12.75
CA ALA A 267 -81.03 -11.02 14.18
C ALA A 267 -82.51 -10.74 14.47
N ASN A 268 -83.14 -9.79 13.77
CA ASN A 268 -84.57 -9.53 13.90
C ASN A 268 -85.42 -10.69 13.36
N LYS A 269 -84.98 -11.34 12.28
CA LYS A 269 -85.65 -12.54 11.75
C LYS A 269 -85.50 -13.73 12.70
N ALA A 270 -84.30 -13.95 13.24
CA ALA A 270 -84.05 -14.95 14.27
C ALA A 270 -84.83 -14.67 15.56
N ALA A 271 -84.99 -13.39 15.94
CA ALA A 271 -85.82 -12.99 17.08
C ALA A 271 -87.33 -13.21 16.81
N ALA A 272 -87.79 -12.97 15.58
CA ALA A 272 -89.16 -13.27 15.16
C ALA A 272 -89.43 -14.79 15.13
N ASP A 273 -88.50 -15.58 14.60
CA ASP A 273 -88.55 -17.05 14.59
C ASP A 273 -88.47 -17.62 16.02
N MET A 274 -87.67 -17.01 16.91
CA MET A 274 -87.62 -17.34 18.35
C MET A 274 -88.89 -16.90 19.08
N GLN A 275 -89.58 -15.83 18.67
CA GLN A 275 -90.87 -15.40 19.26
C GLN A 275 -92.03 -16.29 18.80
N GLU A 276 -92.01 -16.82 17.58
CA GLU A 276 -92.95 -17.85 17.12
C GLU A 276 -92.72 -19.19 17.84
N GLN A 277 -91.46 -19.57 18.13
CA GLN A 277 -91.14 -20.78 18.91
C GLN A 277 -91.32 -20.62 20.44
N ALA A 278 -91.25 -19.39 20.97
CA ALA A 278 -91.47 -19.08 22.39
C ALA A 278 -92.97 -18.94 22.76
N ALA A 279 -93.89 -18.92 21.79
CA ALA A 279 -95.34 -18.89 22.02
C ALA A 279 -95.92 -20.28 22.38
N GLU A 280 -95.18 -21.38 22.14
CA GLU A 280 -95.61 -22.76 22.41
C GLU A 280 -94.87 -23.47 23.56
N GLN A 281 -93.88 -22.82 24.19
CA GLN A 281 -93.24 -23.32 25.41
C GLN A 281 -93.27 -22.28 26.52
N SER A 282 -94.30 -22.45 27.34
CA SER A 282 -94.58 -21.90 28.66
C SER A 282 -93.41 -21.28 29.42
N ARG A 283 -93.74 -20.18 30.11
CA ARG A 283 -93.37 -19.90 31.50
C ARG A 283 -92.01 -20.45 31.94
N GLN A 284 -91.03 -19.57 32.07
CA GLN A 284 -90.21 -19.43 33.29
C GLN A 284 -89.23 -18.28 33.11
N GLN A 285 -89.32 -17.29 34.00
CA GLN A 285 -88.22 -16.40 34.33
C GLN A 285 -87.09 -17.21 34.99
N PRO A 286 -85.84 -16.75 34.89
CA PRO A 286 -85.07 -16.50 36.10
C PRO A 286 -84.28 -15.17 36.00
N GLU A 287 -84.46 -14.23 36.91
CA GLU A 287 -83.98 -14.18 38.31
C GLU A 287 -82.53 -13.66 38.46
N GLU A 288 -82.47 -12.44 39.01
CA GLU A 288 -81.27 -11.78 39.53
C GLU A 288 -80.67 -12.61 40.68
N LYS A 289 -79.36 -12.91 40.57
CA LYS A 289 -78.63 -13.59 41.65
C LYS A 289 -78.33 -12.61 42.79
N ILE A 290 -79.11 -12.75 43.86
CA ILE A 290 -78.93 -12.09 45.16
C ILE A 290 -77.81 -12.81 45.93
N TYR A 291 -76.75 -12.10 46.28
CA TYR A 291 -75.70 -12.60 47.20
C TYR A 291 -76.01 -12.10 48.62
N PRO A 292 -76.30 -12.97 49.60
CA PRO A 292 -76.52 -12.57 50.98
C PRO A 292 -75.18 -12.32 51.68
N ILE A 293 -74.88 -11.07 52.03
CA ILE A 293 -73.74 -10.72 52.89
C ILE A 293 -74.28 -10.34 54.27
N THR A 294 -73.94 -11.12 55.30
CA THR A 294 -74.36 -10.91 56.71
C THR A 294 -73.39 -10.00 57.47
N LEU A 295 -73.01 -8.86 56.87
CA LEU A 295 -72.13 -7.86 57.47
C LEU A 295 -72.88 -6.53 57.61
N HIS A 296 -72.87 -5.91 58.79
CA HIS A 296 -73.40 -4.55 58.97
C HIS A 296 -72.23 -3.58 59.17
N LEU A 297 -71.93 -2.78 58.14
CA LEU A 297 -70.97 -1.69 58.23
C LEU A 297 -71.65 -0.55 58.98
N LYS A 298 -71.29 -0.29 60.24
CA LYS A 298 -71.88 0.76 61.10
C LYS A 298 -71.53 2.19 60.61
N GLN A 299 -72.03 2.60 59.44
CA GLN A 299 -71.73 3.88 58.77
C GLN A 299 -70.25 4.11 58.40
N LYS A 300 -69.43 3.06 58.37
CA LYS A 300 -68.01 3.14 57.96
C LYS A 300 -67.89 3.48 56.47
N THR A 301 -66.91 4.29 56.11
CA THR A 301 -66.64 4.70 54.71
C THR A 301 -65.70 3.69 54.04
N VAL A 302 -66.17 3.07 52.96
CA VAL A 302 -65.42 2.11 52.14
C VAL A 302 -64.99 2.78 50.84
N LEU A 303 -63.67 2.89 50.62
CA LEU A 303 -63.10 3.39 49.38
C LEU A 303 -62.74 2.23 48.46
N CYS A 304 -63.34 2.20 47.27
CA CYS A 304 -62.92 1.31 46.18
C CYS A 304 -61.94 2.05 45.27
N VAL A 305 -60.69 1.56 45.21
CA VAL A 305 -59.66 2.09 44.31
C VAL A 305 -59.51 1.16 43.12
N GLY A 306 -59.83 1.68 41.94
CA GLY A 306 -59.87 0.96 40.67
C GLY A 306 -61.24 0.41 40.30
N GLY A 307 -61.24 -0.38 39.23
CA GLY A 307 -62.40 -1.11 38.71
C GLY A 307 -62.89 -0.61 37.36
N ARG A 308 -63.64 -1.45 36.64
CA ARG A 308 -64.29 -1.06 35.38
C ARG A 308 -65.46 -0.12 35.66
N SER A 309 -65.55 0.99 34.93
CA SER A 309 -66.58 2.03 35.12
C SER A 309 -68.02 1.49 35.16
N GLY A 310 -68.31 0.43 34.38
CA GLY A 310 -69.62 -0.24 34.36
C GLY A 310 -70.02 -0.98 35.65
N ASN A 311 -69.07 -1.32 36.54
CA ASN A 311 -69.35 -2.08 37.78
C ASN A 311 -69.44 -1.19 39.03
N VAL A 312 -69.06 0.10 38.92
CA VAL A 312 -69.07 1.05 40.04
C VAL A 312 -70.47 1.23 40.65
N PRO A 313 -71.57 1.33 39.88
CA PRO A 313 -72.92 1.43 40.43
C PRO A 313 -73.30 0.19 41.26
N THR A 314 -72.99 -1.01 40.77
CA THR A 314 -73.30 -2.28 41.46
C THR A 314 -72.52 -2.43 42.76
N TYR A 315 -71.29 -1.93 42.82
CA TYR A 315 -70.48 -1.93 44.05
C TYR A 315 -70.98 -0.92 45.08
N ARG A 316 -71.44 0.25 44.63
CA ARG A 316 -72.11 1.24 45.48
C ARG A 316 -73.35 0.62 46.14
N ASP A 317 -74.23 0.03 45.34
CA ASP A 317 -75.48 -0.57 45.82
C ASP A 317 -75.21 -1.66 46.87
N LEU A 318 -74.20 -2.50 46.64
CA LEU A 318 -73.84 -3.56 47.58
C LEU A 318 -73.36 -3.00 48.94
N ILE A 319 -72.48 -2.00 48.92
CA ILE A 319 -71.86 -1.42 50.13
C ILE A 319 -72.85 -0.56 50.92
N GLU A 320 -73.69 0.21 50.23
CA GLU A 320 -74.72 1.04 50.86
C GLU A 320 -75.84 0.17 51.44
N ARG A 321 -76.21 -0.94 50.78
CA ARG A 321 -77.22 -1.90 51.28
C ARG A 321 -76.82 -2.61 52.57
N ILE A 322 -75.52 -2.77 52.83
CA ILE A 322 -74.98 -3.30 54.09
C ILE A 322 -74.64 -2.21 55.13
N GLY A 323 -75.09 -0.97 54.90
CA GLY A 323 -75.01 0.15 55.85
C GLY A 323 -73.74 1.02 55.76
N GLY A 324 -72.86 0.76 54.81
CA GLY A 324 -71.62 1.52 54.61
C GLY A 324 -71.80 2.77 53.73
N ARG A 325 -70.81 3.67 53.72
CA ARG A 325 -70.73 4.77 52.75
C ARG A 325 -69.73 4.44 51.66
N PHE A 326 -70.12 4.53 50.40
CA PHE A 326 -69.26 4.19 49.28
C PHE A 326 -68.53 5.41 48.69
N ALA A 327 -67.21 5.31 48.61
CA ALA A 327 -66.35 6.23 47.87
C ALA A 327 -65.60 5.47 46.77
N HIS A 328 -65.33 6.13 45.64
CA HIS A 328 -64.63 5.54 44.51
C HIS A 328 -63.50 6.44 44.03
N HIS A 329 -62.37 5.82 43.66
CA HIS A 329 -61.31 6.45 42.90
C HIS A 329 -60.93 5.52 41.76
N ASP A 330 -60.71 6.07 40.57
CA ASP A 330 -60.38 5.35 39.34
C ASP A 330 -59.01 4.62 39.34
N GLY A 331 -58.19 4.76 40.39
CA GLY A 331 -56.86 4.15 40.44
C GLY A 331 -55.77 4.85 39.60
N GLY A 332 -55.97 6.11 39.24
CA GLY A 332 -54.98 6.94 38.55
C GLY A 332 -55.03 6.87 37.03
N LEU A 333 -56.22 6.79 36.43
CA LEU A 333 -56.44 6.89 34.99
C LEU A 333 -56.57 8.37 34.55
N GLU A 334 -57.01 9.26 35.45
CA GLU A 334 -57.13 10.71 35.22
C GLU A 334 -56.08 11.56 35.99
N ASP A 335 -55.01 10.93 36.48
CA ASP A 335 -53.82 11.54 37.12
C ASP A 335 -54.09 12.60 38.23
N ASN A 336 -55.04 12.30 39.11
CA ASN A 336 -55.39 13.14 40.28
C ASN A 336 -54.80 12.57 41.59
N GLN A 337 -53.48 12.61 41.72
CA GLN A 337 -52.75 11.93 42.80
C GLN A 337 -53.00 12.49 44.21
N SER A 338 -53.26 13.79 44.34
CA SER A 338 -53.56 14.43 45.63
C SER A 338 -54.96 14.07 46.17
N LEU A 339 -55.91 13.78 45.28
CA LEU A 339 -57.26 13.33 45.62
C LEU A 339 -57.27 11.90 46.15
N LEU A 340 -56.35 11.04 45.70
CA LEU A 340 -56.20 9.68 46.19
C LEU A 340 -55.77 9.66 47.67
N ASP A 341 -54.76 10.45 48.06
CA ASP A 341 -54.28 10.50 49.45
C ASP A 341 -55.36 11.06 50.40
N ALA A 342 -56.12 12.07 49.96
CA ALA A 342 -57.26 12.60 50.73
C ALA A 342 -58.39 11.57 50.89
N SER A 343 -58.71 10.83 49.83
CA SER A 343 -59.72 9.76 49.85
C SER A 343 -59.29 8.60 50.76
N LEU A 344 -58.02 8.22 50.72
CA LEU A 344 -57.44 7.21 51.61
C LEU A 344 -57.47 7.66 53.08
N ALA A 345 -57.25 8.95 53.35
CA ALA A 345 -57.35 9.53 54.69
C ALA A 345 -58.79 9.59 55.24
N ALA A 346 -59.80 9.76 54.38
CA ALA A 346 -61.21 9.80 54.77
C ALA A 346 -61.87 8.41 54.90
N ALA A 347 -61.25 7.35 54.36
CA ALA A 347 -61.80 6.00 54.39
C ALA A 347 -61.49 5.24 55.70
N ASP A 348 -62.43 4.42 56.15
CA ASP A 348 -62.28 3.47 57.26
C ASP A 348 -61.81 2.09 56.76
N LEU A 349 -62.12 1.77 55.50
CA LEU A 349 -61.74 0.54 54.80
C LEU A 349 -61.39 0.87 53.35
N VAL A 350 -60.32 0.24 52.84
CA VAL A 350 -59.89 0.41 51.44
C VAL A 350 -59.95 -0.93 50.71
N ILE A 351 -60.62 -0.96 49.56
CA ILE A 351 -60.64 -2.10 48.65
C ILE A 351 -59.85 -1.73 47.41
N CYS A 352 -58.76 -2.47 47.17
CA CYS A 352 -57.82 -2.21 46.09
C CYS A 352 -57.95 -3.30 45.02
N GLN A 353 -58.45 -2.93 43.84
CA GLN A 353 -58.61 -3.87 42.72
C GLN A 353 -57.33 -3.92 41.88
N THR A 354 -56.44 -4.86 42.17
CA THR A 354 -55.06 -4.87 41.66
C THR A 354 -54.97 -5.02 40.13
N GLY A 355 -55.96 -5.65 39.50
CA GLY A 355 -56.05 -5.77 38.04
C GLY A 355 -56.63 -4.56 37.31
N CYS A 356 -57.05 -3.50 38.01
CA CYS A 356 -57.74 -2.34 37.44
C CYS A 356 -57.26 -0.99 38.00
N ILE A 357 -55.98 -0.89 38.35
CA ILE A 357 -55.32 0.35 38.81
C ILE A 357 -53.94 0.51 38.20
N SER A 358 -53.41 1.73 38.20
CA SER A 358 -52.02 1.98 37.81
C SER A 358 -51.04 1.38 38.82
N HIS A 359 -49.84 1.02 38.33
CA HIS A 359 -48.77 0.48 39.19
C HIS A 359 -48.39 1.45 40.33
N THR A 360 -48.43 2.76 40.06
CA THR A 360 -48.15 3.80 41.06
C THR A 360 -49.23 3.88 42.13
N ALA A 361 -50.52 3.77 41.76
CA ALA A 361 -51.63 3.76 42.71
C ALA A 361 -51.61 2.50 43.61
N TYR A 362 -51.25 1.33 43.06
CA TYR A 362 -51.12 0.09 43.83
C TYR A 362 -50.15 0.23 45.00
N TRP A 363 -48.91 0.67 44.72
CA TRP A 363 -47.89 0.81 45.74
C TRP A 363 -48.23 1.88 46.77
N ARG A 364 -48.91 2.96 46.35
CA ARG A 364 -49.31 4.05 47.23
C ARG A 364 -50.40 3.63 48.23
N VAL A 365 -51.42 2.91 47.77
CA VAL A 365 -52.44 2.32 48.66
C VAL A 365 -51.80 1.35 49.64
N LYS A 366 -50.90 0.48 49.17
CA LYS A 366 -50.20 -0.50 50.00
C LYS A 366 -49.31 0.14 51.06
N ASP A 367 -48.54 1.16 50.69
CA ASP A 367 -47.67 1.90 51.63
C ASP A 367 -48.51 2.68 52.66
N PHE A 368 -49.54 3.41 52.21
CA PHE A 368 -50.40 4.20 53.08
C PHE A 368 -51.10 3.35 54.15
N CYS A 369 -51.70 2.23 53.75
CA CYS A 369 -52.39 1.32 54.67
C CYS A 369 -51.41 0.64 55.63
N LYS A 370 -50.23 0.24 55.17
CA LYS A 370 -49.18 -0.33 56.04
C LYS A 370 -48.67 0.66 57.08
N ARG A 371 -48.53 1.93 56.70
CA ARG A 371 -47.94 2.98 57.54
C ARG A 371 -48.92 3.59 58.55
N THR A 372 -50.20 3.65 58.20
CA THR A 372 -51.27 4.22 59.04
C THR A 372 -52.05 3.17 59.83
N GLY A 373 -51.83 1.87 59.54
CA GLY A 373 -52.61 0.78 60.13
C GLY A 373 -54.03 0.67 59.58
N LYS A 374 -54.39 1.43 58.53
CA LYS A 374 -55.71 1.36 57.92
C LYS A 374 -55.92 0.03 57.20
N ARG A 375 -57.08 -0.57 57.43
CA ARG A 375 -57.44 -1.88 56.90
C ARG A 375 -57.64 -1.80 55.39
N CYS A 376 -56.98 -2.70 54.65
CA CYS A 376 -57.09 -2.77 53.19
C CYS A 376 -57.20 -4.22 52.70
N VAL A 377 -58.04 -4.43 51.68
CA VAL A 377 -58.24 -5.72 51.02
C VAL A 377 -57.85 -5.60 49.56
N PHE A 378 -56.97 -6.49 49.10
CA PHE A 378 -56.51 -6.53 47.72
C PHE A 378 -57.25 -7.63 46.96
N VAL A 379 -57.90 -7.26 45.85
CA VAL A 379 -58.74 -8.16 45.04
C VAL A 379 -58.23 -8.17 43.60
N GLU A 380 -57.91 -9.36 43.07
CA GLU A 380 -57.32 -9.50 41.74
C GLU A 380 -58.34 -9.40 40.59
N ASN A 381 -59.53 -9.96 40.77
CA ASN A 381 -60.57 -10.00 39.74
C ASN A 381 -61.72 -9.01 40.06
N PRO A 382 -62.04 -8.06 39.16
CA PRO A 382 -63.09 -7.06 39.38
C PRO A 382 -64.48 -7.66 39.12
N SER A 383 -64.97 -8.50 40.04
CA SER A 383 -66.35 -9.03 40.01
C SER A 383 -67.08 -8.82 41.34
N VAL A 384 -68.41 -8.73 41.29
CA VAL A 384 -69.29 -8.57 42.47
C VAL A 384 -69.08 -9.70 43.50
N SER A 385 -68.88 -10.93 43.02
CA SER A 385 -68.57 -12.10 43.86
C SER A 385 -67.24 -11.96 44.59
N SER A 386 -66.23 -11.37 43.94
CA SER A 386 -64.90 -11.15 44.54
C SER A 386 -64.92 -10.02 45.57
N LEU A 387 -65.75 -8.99 45.33
CA LEU A 387 -66.00 -7.92 46.29
C LEU A 387 -66.73 -8.44 47.54
N ALA A 388 -67.78 -9.25 47.35
CA ALA A 388 -68.52 -9.86 48.46
C ALA A 388 -67.62 -10.72 49.36
N ARG A 389 -66.78 -11.58 48.77
CA ARG A 389 -65.78 -12.37 49.52
C ARG A 389 -64.73 -11.50 50.23
N GLY A 390 -64.36 -10.37 49.64
CA GLY A 390 -63.44 -9.42 50.26
C GLY A 390 -64.03 -8.74 51.50
N LEU A 391 -65.35 -8.51 51.49
CA LEU A 391 -66.11 -8.00 52.65
C LEU A 391 -66.38 -9.10 53.69
N GLU A 392 -66.55 -10.36 53.30
CA GLU A 392 -66.68 -11.48 54.25
C GLU A 392 -65.38 -11.74 55.04
N LYS A 393 -64.21 -11.67 54.40
CA LYS A 393 -62.91 -11.75 55.10
C LYS A 393 -62.74 -10.65 56.15
N PHE A 394 -63.30 -9.48 55.91
CA PHE A 394 -63.31 -8.39 56.89
C PHE A 394 -64.18 -8.72 58.13
N SER A 395 -65.23 -9.54 57.96
CA SER A 395 -66.09 -9.97 59.08
C SER A 395 -65.42 -11.01 59.98
N GLU A 396 -64.63 -11.92 59.39
CA GLU A 396 -63.89 -12.95 60.12
C GLU A 396 -62.76 -12.33 60.97
N ASP A 397 -62.09 -11.29 60.47
CA ASP A 397 -61.05 -10.56 61.20
C ASP A 397 -61.61 -9.63 62.31
N GLU A 398 -62.83 -9.08 62.17
CA GLU A 398 -63.51 -8.33 63.26
C GLU A 398 -63.99 -9.25 64.39
N ALA A 399 -64.40 -10.49 64.08
CA ALA A 399 -64.77 -11.48 65.09
C ALA A 399 -63.54 -12.00 65.87
N ALA A 400 -62.41 -12.27 65.18
CA ALA A 400 -61.17 -12.73 65.81
C ALA A 400 -60.51 -11.66 66.72
N HIS A 401 -60.60 -10.37 66.38
CA HIS A 401 -60.13 -9.29 67.24
C HIS A 401 -61.06 -9.01 68.44
N ALA A 402 -62.37 -9.26 68.31
CA ALA A 402 -63.31 -9.09 69.42
C ALA A 402 -63.18 -10.21 70.48
N GLU A 403 -62.86 -11.45 70.10
CA GLU A 403 -62.64 -12.56 71.04
C GLU A 403 -61.32 -12.45 71.82
N MET A 404 -60.28 -11.82 71.26
CA MET A 404 -58.99 -11.62 71.96
C MET A 404 -58.96 -10.40 72.90
N THR A 405 -60.03 -9.59 72.93
CA THR A 405 -60.16 -8.41 73.79
C THR A 405 -61.18 -8.60 74.93
N SER A 406 -61.61 -9.85 75.17
CA SER A 406 -62.49 -10.26 76.28
C SER A 406 -61.91 -11.39 77.15
N GLN A 407 -60.57 -11.46 77.26
CA GLN A 407 -59.87 -12.14 78.36
C GLN A 407 -58.93 -11.18 79.07
#